data_AF-A0A0F9KU89-F1
#
_entry.id   AF-A0A0F9KU89-F1
#
_cell.length_a   1.000
_cell.length_b   1.000
_cell.length_c   1.000
_cell.angle_alpha   90.00
_cell.angle_beta   90.00
_cell.angle_gamma   90.00
#
_symmetry.space_group_name_H-M   'P 1'
#
loop_
_entity.id
_entity.type
_entity.pdbx_description
1 polymer ?
#
loop_
_entity_poly.entity_id
_entity_poly.type
_entity_poly.pdbx_seq_one_letter_code
_entity_poly.pdbx_strand_id
1 'polypeptide(L)'
;MAIAEEDFGHSELVGGGVTTLHSHPGNVDVRSGVIINVTDGSFGIVQFAADPANRFANSPHVVLTLHGTSLAVDIPILSYVTTNSFEWNIHKGHGGTSHTWNIYWIATDAGSL
;
A
#
# COMPACT_ATOMS: atom_id res chain seq x y z
N MET A 1 -27.30 1.67 31.66
CA MET A 1 -26.16 2.24 30.91
C MET A 1 -25.97 1.35 29.71
N ALA A 2 -26.52 1.73 28.56
CA ALA A 2 -26.44 0.95 27.33
C ALA A 2 -25.22 1.44 26.54
N ILE A 3 -24.36 0.51 26.17
CA ILE A 3 -23.21 0.74 25.29
C ILE A 3 -23.79 0.88 23.87
N ALA A 4 -23.56 2.02 23.22
CA ALA A 4 -23.87 2.14 21.80
C ALA A 4 -22.88 1.25 21.03
N GLU A 5 -23.39 0.29 20.27
CA GLU A 5 -22.60 -0.44 19.30
C GLU A 5 -22.02 0.57 18.29
N GLU A 6 -20.70 0.59 18.15
CA GLU A 6 -20.06 1.27 17.02
C GLU A 6 -20.41 0.48 15.77
N ASP A 7 -21.11 1.15 14.86
CA ASP A 7 -21.59 0.62 13.58
C ASP A 7 -20.39 0.29 12.67
N PHE A 8 -19.79 -0.88 12.88
CA PHE A 8 -18.75 -1.41 12.03
C PHE A 8 -19.38 -2.18 10.87
N GLY A 9 -19.74 -1.43 9.82
CA GLY A 9 -19.97 -1.95 8.49
C GLY A 9 -21.38 -1.69 7.95
N HIS A 10 -21.43 -1.08 6.77
CA HIS A 10 -22.66 -0.91 6.00
C HIS A 10 -23.39 -2.27 5.89
N SER A 11 -24.70 -2.29 6.15
CA SER A 11 -25.51 -3.51 6.29
C SER A 11 -25.42 -4.49 5.10
N GLU A 12 -25.05 -3.99 3.93
CA GLU A 12 -24.85 -4.79 2.71
C GLU A 12 -23.61 -5.71 2.77
N LEU A 13 -22.60 -5.41 3.60
CA LEU A 13 -21.41 -6.25 3.75
C LEU A 13 -21.65 -7.49 4.65
N VAL A 14 -22.69 -7.46 5.48
CA VAL A 14 -22.98 -8.52 6.48
C VAL A 14 -24.04 -9.52 5.98
N GLY A 15 -24.84 -9.13 4.97
CA GLY A 15 -25.97 -9.92 4.47
C GLY A 15 -25.65 -10.97 3.40
N GLY A 16 -24.39 -11.11 2.98
CA GLY A 16 -24.00 -12.04 1.91
C GLY A 16 -24.57 -11.71 0.52
N GLY A 17 -25.16 -10.51 0.36
CA GLY A 17 -25.50 -9.94 -0.94
C GLY A 17 -24.23 -9.57 -1.68
N VAL A 18 -24.30 -9.55 -3.01
CA VAL A 18 -23.16 -9.27 -3.89
C VAL A 18 -22.43 -8.01 -3.43
N THR A 19 -21.28 -8.19 -2.78
CA THR A 19 -20.29 -7.13 -2.64
C THR A 19 -19.67 -6.96 -4.00
N THR A 20 -20.37 -6.29 -4.92
CA THR A 20 -19.67 -5.62 -6.00
C THR A 20 -18.77 -4.65 -5.27
N LEU A 21 -17.51 -5.03 -5.05
CA LEU A 21 -16.42 -4.06 -4.98
C LEU A 21 -16.79 -3.00 -5.99
N HIS A 22 -16.92 -1.74 -5.55
CA HIS A 22 -17.31 -0.64 -6.42
C HIS A 22 -16.31 -0.54 -7.57
N SER A 23 -16.55 -1.30 -8.65
CA SER A 23 -15.75 -1.26 -9.86
C SER A 23 -16.18 0.00 -10.55
N HIS A 24 -15.32 1.01 -10.51
CA HIS A 24 -15.53 2.20 -11.29
C HIS A 24 -15.58 1.79 -12.77
N PRO A 25 -16.52 2.32 -13.58
CA PRO A 25 -16.49 2.12 -15.02
C PRO A 25 -15.20 2.75 -15.58
N GLY A 26 -14.25 1.89 -15.94
CA GLY A 26 -12.93 2.24 -16.46
C GLY A 26 -11.98 1.05 -16.34
N ASN A 27 -11.05 0.90 -17.29
CA ASN A 27 -9.92 -0.03 -17.14
C ASN A 27 -8.97 0.53 -16.07
N VAL A 28 -9.33 0.35 -14.80
CA VAL A 28 -8.47 0.72 -13.67
C VAL A 28 -7.33 -0.29 -13.61
N ASP A 29 -6.09 0.20 -13.61
CA ASP A 29 -4.92 -0.62 -13.36
C ASP A 29 -4.65 -0.65 -11.85
N VAL A 30 -4.43 -1.85 -11.31
CA VAL A 30 -4.09 -2.07 -9.91
C VAL A 30 -2.93 -3.04 -9.86
N ARG A 31 -1.86 -2.64 -9.16
CA ARG A 31 -0.68 -3.46 -8.95
C ARG A 31 -0.38 -3.51 -7.46
N SER A 32 0.11 -4.66 -7.00
CA SER A 32 0.49 -4.84 -5.61
C SER A 32 1.68 -5.78 -5.50
N GLY A 33 2.34 -5.74 -4.35
CA GLY A 33 3.46 -6.63 -4.09
C GLY A 33 3.99 -6.51 -2.68
N VAL A 34 5.06 -7.26 -2.44
CA VAL A 34 5.79 -7.27 -1.17
C VAL A 34 7.28 -7.13 -1.43
N ILE A 35 7.93 -6.32 -0.62
CA ILE A 35 9.38 -6.23 -0.50
C ILE A 35 9.76 -6.94 0.79
N ILE A 36 10.48 -8.05 0.68
CA ILE A 36 10.76 -8.93 1.83
C ILE A 36 12.10 -8.61 2.48
N ASN A 37 12.15 -8.82 3.79
CA ASN A 37 13.38 -8.85 4.58
C ASN A 37 14.26 -7.59 4.44
N VAL A 38 13.64 -6.40 4.51
CA VAL A 38 14.35 -5.13 4.45
C VAL A 38 14.66 -4.62 5.86
N THR A 39 15.85 -4.08 6.05
CA THR A 39 16.30 -3.54 7.34
C THR A 39 15.85 -2.09 7.50
N ASP A 40 15.53 -1.65 8.72
CA ASP A 40 15.34 -0.21 8.98
C ASP A 40 16.50 0.65 8.46
N GLY A 41 16.19 1.87 7.98
CA GLY A 41 17.15 2.72 7.27
C GLY A 41 17.43 2.36 5.81
N SER A 42 16.90 1.24 5.31
CA SER A 42 17.05 0.86 3.89
C SER A 42 16.20 1.73 2.97
N PHE A 43 16.61 1.76 1.70
CA PHE A 43 15.87 2.38 0.60
C PHE A 43 15.85 1.47 -0.62
N GLY A 44 14.92 1.72 -1.54
CA GLY A 44 14.88 1.04 -2.82
C GLY A 44 13.84 1.62 -3.78
N ILE A 45 13.78 1.00 -4.95
CA ILE A 45 12.83 1.34 -6.02
C ILE A 45 12.01 0.11 -6.34
N VAL A 46 10.71 0.29 -6.48
CA VAL A 46 9.83 -0.72 -7.10
C VAL A 46 9.52 -0.26 -8.51
N GLN A 47 9.77 -1.14 -9.48
CA GLN A 47 9.34 -0.95 -10.86
C GLN A 47 8.03 -1.72 -11.11
N PHE A 48 7.02 -1.03 -11.62
CA PHE A 48 5.70 -1.61 -11.87
C PHE A 48 5.66 -2.54 -13.08
N ALA A 49 6.44 -2.26 -14.13
CA ALA A 49 6.59 -3.12 -15.28
C ALA A 49 7.94 -2.91 -15.99
N ALA A 50 8.51 -3.99 -16.51
CA ALA A 50 9.69 -3.91 -17.38
C ALA A 50 9.35 -3.28 -18.75
N ASP A 51 8.22 -3.68 -19.33
CA ASP A 51 7.76 -3.24 -20.64
C ASP A 51 7.07 -1.86 -20.56
N PRO A 52 7.52 -0.86 -21.34
CA PRO A 52 6.86 0.44 -21.42
C PRO A 52 5.38 0.40 -21.80
N ALA A 53 4.94 -0.58 -22.61
CA ALA A 53 3.53 -0.73 -23.00
C ALA A 53 2.64 -1.11 -21.82
N ASN A 54 3.22 -1.67 -20.76
CA ASN A 54 2.53 -2.08 -19.54
C ASN A 54 2.82 -1.10 -18.39
N ARG A 55 3.04 0.19 -18.64
CA ARG A 55 3.15 1.21 -17.58
C ARG A 55 1.78 1.79 -17.27
N PHE A 56 1.63 2.41 -16.10
CA PHE A 56 0.43 3.22 -15.85
C PHE A 56 0.41 4.38 -16.86
N ALA A 57 -0.80 4.76 -17.31
CA ALA A 57 -0.95 5.91 -18.22
C ALA A 57 -0.59 7.23 -17.51
N ASN A 58 -0.96 7.35 -16.22
CA ASN A 58 -0.66 8.46 -15.33
C ASN A 58 0.11 7.98 -14.09
N SER A 59 0.69 8.90 -13.33
CA SER A 59 1.32 8.52 -12.05
C SER A 59 0.24 7.99 -11.10
N PRO A 60 0.34 6.73 -10.61
CA PRO A 60 -0.69 6.14 -9.76
C PRO A 60 -0.66 6.70 -8.34
N HIS A 61 -1.74 6.49 -7.59
CA HIS A 61 -1.74 6.59 -6.14
C HIS A 61 -1.11 5.33 -5.55
N VAL A 62 -0.18 5.49 -4.60
CA VAL A 62 0.54 4.38 -3.95
C VAL A 62 0.38 4.45 -2.44
N VAL A 63 0.17 3.31 -1.81
CA VAL A 63 0.15 3.16 -0.35
C VAL A 63 1.16 2.08 0.05
N LEU A 64 1.89 2.33 1.13
CA LEU A 64 2.85 1.40 1.74
C LEU A 64 2.42 1.11 3.17
N THR A 65 2.66 -0.12 3.63
CA THR A 65 2.63 -0.46 5.05
C THR A 65 3.82 -1.32 5.42
N LEU A 66 4.33 -1.14 6.63
CA LEU A 66 5.31 -2.03 7.23
C LEU A 66 4.60 -3.17 7.94
N HIS A 67 5.20 -4.35 7.88
CA HIS A 67 4.77 -5.52 8.63
C HIS A 67 5.99 -6.28 9.14
N GLY A 68 5.97 -6.64 10.41
CA GLY A 68 7.05 -7.36 11.07
C GLY A 68 6.65 -7.72 12.49
N THR A 69 7.52 -8.46 13.18
CA THR A 69 7.26 -8.94 14.55
C THR A 69 7.84 -8.04 15.63
N SER A 70 8.53 -6.96 15.25
CA SER A 70 9.10 -6.00 16.20
C SER A 70 8.03 -5.00 16.68
N LEU A 71 8.16 -4.56 17.93
CA LEU A 71 7.35 -3.46 18.50
C LEU A 71 7.98 -2.08 18.24
N ALA A 72 9.07 -2.03 17.48
CA ALA A 72 9.71 -0.79 17.10
C ALA A 72 8.78 0.11 16.25
N VAL A 73 8.87 1.41 16.49
CA VAL A 73 8.15 2.42 15.72
C VAL A 73 9.04 2.88 14.58
N ASP A 74 8.90 2.22 13.42
CA ASP A 74 9.53 2.62 12.17
C ASP A 74 8.47 3.12 11.18
N ILE A 75 8.89 3.99 10.25
CA ILE A 75 7.98 4.69 9.36
C ILE A 75 8.33 4.35 7.91
N PRO A 76 7.40 3.77 7.12
CA PRO A 76 7.58 3.66 5.68
C PRO A 76 7.41 5.04 5.06
N ILE A 77 8.36 5.45 4.26
CA ILE A 77 8.31 6.70 3.51
C ILE A 77 8.18 6.33 2.03
N LEU A 78 7.13 6.87 1.39
CA LEU A 78 6.90 6.81 -0.04
C LEU A 78 7.42 8.10 -0.68
N SER A 79 8.19 7.98 -1.76
CA SER A 79 8.69 9.14 -2.52
C SER A 79 8.67 8.88 -4.02
N TYR A 80 8.78 9.95 -4.82
CA TYR A 80 9.03 9.92 -6.27
C TYR A 80 8.17 8.92 -7.07
N VAL A 81 6.85 9.01 -6.93
CA VAL A 81 5.93 8.19 -7.71
C VAL A 81 5.86 8.67 -9.15
N THR A 82 6.08 7.76 -10.09
CA THR A 82 5.99 7.95 -11.54
C THR A 82 5.06 6.92 -12.16
N THR A 83 4.81 7.01 -13.47
CA THR A 83 4.04 6.02 -14.24
C THR A 83 4.63 4.60 -14.22
N ASN A 84 5.90 4.44 -13.84
CA ASN A 84 6.60 3.16 -13.89
C ASN A 84 7.22 2.73 -12.56
N SER A 85 7.29 3.61 -11.56
CA SER A 85 8.00 3.29 -10.34
C SER A 85 7.59 4.17 -9.17
N PHE A 86 8.00 3.74 -7.97
CA PHE A 86 8.11 4.60 -6.81
C PHE A 86 9.37 4.28 -6.03
N GLU A 87 9.82 5.24 -5.23
CA GLU A 87 10.88 5.07 -4.24
C GLU A 87 10.26 4.81 -2.87
N TRP A 88 10.92 3.95 -2.10
CA TRP A 88 10.57 3.69 -0.71
C TRP A 88 11.83 3.78 0.16
N ASN A 89 11.66 4.20 1.40
CA ASN A 89 12.66 4.04 2.44
C ASN A 89 12.00 3.80 3.79
N ILE A 90 12.74 3.22 4.73
CA ILE A 90 12.28 3.05 6.11
C ILE A 90 13.03 4.05 6.98
N HIS A 91 12.31 5.00 7.57
CA HIS A 91 12.87 5.84 8.62
C HIS A 91 12.88 5.08 9.93
N LYS A 92 14.07 4.89 10.50
CA LYS A 92 14.26 4.29 11.82
C LYS A 92 13.81 5.29 12.88
N GLY A 93 12.69 5.02 13.55
CA GLY A 93 12.11 5.94 14.55
C GLY A 93 12.59 5.68 15.98
N HIS A 94 13.55 4.78 16.18
CA HIS A 94 14.02 4.35 17.49
C HIS A 94 15.55 4.20 17.57
N GLY A 95 16.10 4.15 18.79
CA GLY A 95 17.51 3.81 19.04
C GLY A 95 17.78 2.31 19.08
N GLY A 96 19.06 1.92 19.07
CA GLY A 96 19.49 0.52 19.23
C GLY A 96 19.60 -0.27 17.92
N THR A 97 19.53 -1.60 18.04
CA THR A 97 19.75 -2.55 16.93
C THR A 97 18.73 -2.36 15.81
N SER A 98 19.09 -2.73 14.59
CA SER A 98 18.17 -2.71 13.46
C SER A 98 17.19 -3.87 13.47
N HIS A 99 15.98 -3.58 12.98
CA HIS A 99 14.91 -4.56 12.76
C HIS A 99 14.71 -4.82 11.27
N THR A 100 14.07 -5.96 11.00
CA THR A 100 13.72 -6.38 9.64
C THR A 100 12.20 -6.31 9.46
N TRP A 101 11.80 -5.80 8.31
CA TRP A 101 10.42 -5.55 7.93
C TRP A 101 10.13 -6.16 6.56
N ASN A 102 8.85 -6.41 6.32
CA ASN A 102 8.29 -6.56 4.98
C ASN A 102 7.49 -5.30 4.66
N ILE A 103 7.61 -4.81 3.43
CA ILE A 103 6.81 -3.68 2.94
C ILE A 103 5.74 -4.23 2.00
N TYR A 104 4.48 -4.06 2.37
CA TYR A 104 3.35 -4.35 1.49
C TYR A 104 2.94 -3.08 0.78
N TRP A 105 2.65 -3.17 -0.51
CA TRP A 105 2.28 -2.02 -1.31
C TRP A 105 1.14 -2.32 -2.28
N ILE A 106 0.37 -1.27 -2.56
CA ILE A 106 -0.63 -1.24 -3.63
C ILE A 106 -0.50 0.08 -4.37
N ALA A 107 -0.63 0.02 -5.70
CA ALA A 107 -0.61 1.15 -6.61
C ALA A 107 -1.84 1.09 -7.52
N THR A 108 -2.52 2.21 -7.73
CA THR A 108 -3.66 2.28 -8.64
C THR A 108 -3.79 3.64 -9.30
N ASP A 109 -4.25 3.67 -10.55
CA ASP A 109 -4.67 4.91 -11.24
C ASP A 109 -6.17 5.20 -11.09
N ALA A 110 -6.88 4.42 -10.27
CA ALA A 110 -8.28 4.69 -9.93
C ALA A 110 -8.46 6.13 -9.43
N GLY A 111 -9.44 6.84 -10.02
CA GLY A 111 -9.78 8.20 -9.59
C GLY A 111 -8.89 9.30 -10.16
N SER A 112 -7.92 8.98 -11.03
CA SER A 112 -7.22 9.99 -11.84
C SER A 112 -8.07 10.33 -13.08
N LEU A 113 -8.88 11.38 -12.97
CA LEU A 113 -9.61 12.02 -14.06
C LEU A 113 -8.79 13.12 -14.72
#